data_AF-A0A2T5PF27-F1
#
_entry.id   AF-A0A2T5PF27-F1
#
_cell.length_a   1.000
_cell.length_b   1.000
_cell.length_c   1.000
_cell.angle_alpha   90.00
_cell.angle_beta   90.00
_cell.angle_gamma   90.00
#
_symmetry.space_group_name_H-M   'P 1'
#
loop_
_entity.id
_entity.type
_entity.pdbx_description
1 polymer ?
#
loop_
_entity_poly.entity_id
_entity_poly.type
_entity_poly.pdbx_seq_one_letter_code
_entity_poly.pdbx_strand_id
1 'polypeptide(L)'
;MSMIHMRLALSFFFFPLAALLISGCSPKIEDTPAYQQACEGSPLRTIERRSQALEEGYEIHPHYDCISKESYIAVREQQARWAAANTPEALAKRAAEREQLRFEEQRQASLDAERLQSDRPAFAPRFVLRPVDVNSASVAELASVPTVGDGAAEQIVSQRQVRPFDDWADLVGRVVEMSAAQTVFSASTCGLTVNGLSMPGAPMAPPEAASLCAR
;
A
#
# COMPACT_ATOMS: atom_id res chain seq x y z
N MET A 1 -58.11 61.21 37.37
CA MET A 1 -58.69 62.01 38.47
C MET A 1 -57.84 61.76 39.71
N SER A 2 -57.29 62.83 40.32
CA SER A 2 -56.58 62.93 41.62
C SER A 2 -55.29 62.11 41.81
N MET A 3 -54.07 62.68 41.76
CA MET A 3 -53.42 63.59 42.73
C MET A 3 -53.43 63.06 44.17
N ILE A 4 -52.25 62.87 44.80
CA ILE A 4 -51.91 63.32 46.18
C ILE A 4 -50.40 63.04 46.47
N HIS A 5 -49.65 64.15 46.53
CA HIS A 5 -48.59 64.58 47.46
C HIS A 5 -47.42 63.69 47.94
N MET A 6 -46.26 63.99 47.37
CA MET A 6 -45.03 64.53 48.01
C MET A 6 -45.02 64.70 49.54
N ARG A 7 -44.07 64.02 50.21
CA ARG A 7 -43.48 64.47 51.49
C ARG A 7 -41.97 64.29 51.46
N LEU A 8 -41.28 65.41 51.31
CA LEU A 8 -39.83 65.57 51.44
C LEU A 8 -39.50 65.68 52.93
N ALA A 9 -38.73 64.75 53.49
CA ALA A 9 -38.22 64.83 54.86
C ALA A 9 -36.69 64.96 54.80
N LEU A 10 -36.19 66.19 54.92
CA LEU A 10 -34.78 66.47 55.17
C LEU A 10 -34.44 65.96 56.58
N SER A 11 -33.63 64.91 56.68
CA SER A 11 -33.03 64.45 57.93
C SER A 11 -31.52 64.69 57.85
N PHE A 12 -31.03 65.67 58.61
CA PHE A 12 -29.61 65.90 58.82
C PHE A 12 -29.03 64.73 59.62
N PHE A 13 -28.29 63.84 58.96
CA PHE A 13 -27.47 62.82 59.62
C PHE A 13 -26.02 63.28 59.66
N PHE A 14 -25.54 63.50 60.88
CA PHE A 14 -24.15 63.73 61.25
C PHE A 14 -23.35 62.47 60.90
N PHE A 15 -22.53 62.49 59.85
CA PHE A 15 -21.67 61.37 59.45
C PHE A 15 -20.42 61.34 60.34
N PRO A 16 -20.21 60.32 61.20
CA PRO A 16 -18.93 60.13 61.84
C PRO A 16 -17.93 59.64 60.79
N LEU A 17 -16.81 60.35 60.65
CA LEU A 17 -15.70 59.98 59.78
C LEU A 17 -14.98 58.75 60.37
N ALA A 18 -15.54 57.56 60.12
CA ALA A 18 -14.89 56.29 60.41
C ALA A 18 -13.85 56.00 59.32
N ALA A 19 -12.57 56.12 59.67
CA ALA A 19 -11.47 55.71 58.80
C ALA A 19 -11.47 54.17 58.66
N LEU A 20 -12.06 53.68 57.56
CA LEU A 20 -11.97 52.29 57.12
C LEU A 20 -10.57 52.02 56.58
N LEU A 21 -9.77 51.22 57.29
CA LEU A 21 -8.57 50.58 56.76
C LEU A 21 -9.01 49.46 55.80
N ILE A 22 -9.17 49.78 54.52
CA ILE A 22 -9.45 48.80 53.47
C ILE A 22 -8.13 48.08 53.17
N SER A 23 -7.95 46.89 53.72
CA SER A 23 -6.95 45.92 53.24
C SER A 23 -7.35 45.51 51.82
N GLY A 24 -6.88 46.24 50.81
CA GLY A 24 -7.15 45.96 49.41
C GLY A 24 -6.39 44.72 48.94
N CYS A 25 -7.08 43.59 48.80
CA CYS A 25 -6.64 42.54 47.88
C CYS A 25 -6.80 43.10 46.45
N SER A 26 -5.71 43.20 45.69
CA SER A 26 -5.82 43.49 44.26
C SER A 26 -6.64 42.38 43.59
N PRO A 27 -7.63 42.72 42.75
CA PRO A 27 -8.44 41.73 42.05
C PRO A 27 -7.53 40.91 41.12
N LYS A 28 -7.76 39.58 41.07
CA LYS A 28 -7.02 38.71 40.16
C LYS A 28 -7.51 38.98 38.73
N ILE A 29 -6.64 38.79 37.74
CA ILE A 29 -7.01 39.05 36.33
C ILE A 29 -8.16 38.14 35.87
N GLU A 30 -8.23 36.95 36.46
CA GLU A 30 -9.26 35.93 36.25
C GLU A 30 -10.65 36.39 36.68
N ASP A 31 -10.73 37.37 37.59
CA ASP A 31 -12.00 37.93 38.07
C ASP A 31 -12.53 39.03 37.13
N THR A 32 -11.74 39.43 36.10
CA THR A 32 -12.15 40.47 35.16
C THR A 32 -13.11 39.92 34.10
N PRO A 33 -14.16 40.67 33.70
CA PRO A 33 -15.07 40.24 32.65
C PRO A 33 -14.37 39.96 31.32
N ALA A 34 -13.33 40.74 30.99
CA ALA A 34 -12.57 40.57 29.75
C ALA A 34 -11.81 39.24 29.71
N TYR A 35 -11.20 38.83 30.83
CA TYR A 35 -10.57 37.52 30.93
C TYR A 35 -11.61 36.39 30.86
N GLN A 36 -12.71 36.49 31.60
CA GLN A 36 -13.75 35.46 31.64
C GLN A 36 -14.47 35.25 30.29
N GLN A 37 -14.48 36.26 29.42
CA GLN A 37 -14.99 36.13 28.06
C GLN A 37 -14.01 35.41 27.13
N ALA A 38 -12.71 35.71 27.22
CA ALA A 38 -11.70 35.18 26.31
C ALA A 38 -11.13 33.81 26.73
N CYS A 39 -11.10 33.52 28.02
CA CYS A 39 -10.34 32.41 28.58
C CYS A 39 -11.22 31.32 29.18
N GLU A 40 -10.77 30.09 29.02
CA GLU A 40 -11.17 28.97 29.87
C GLU A 40 -10.05 28.66 30.88
N GLY A 41 -10.37 28.62 32.17
CA GLY A 41 -9.43 28.30 33.25
C GLY A 41 -8.42 29.41 33.59
N SER A 42 -7.38 29.06 34.36
CA SER A 42 -6.33 29.98 34.80
C SER A 42 -5.23 30.18 33.74
N PRO A 43 -4.45 31.27 33.81
CA PRO A 43 -3.38 31.51 32.85
C PRO A 43 -2.30 30.41 32.87
N LEU A 44 -1.79 30.06 31.70
CA LEU A 44 -0.73 29.09 31.45
C LEU A 44 0.65 29.72 31.73
N ARG A 45 0.94 29.91 33.02
CA ARG A 45 2.15 30.59 33.52
C ARG A 45 3.44 29.79 33.30
N THR A 46 3.36 28.50 33.00
CA THR A 46 4.53 27.64 32.79
C THR A 46 4.59 27.15 31.35
N ILE A 47 5.80 26.94 30.85
CA ILE A 47 6.03 26.36 29.52
C ILE A 47 5.36 24.98 29.44
N GLU A 48 5.47 24.17 30.49
CA GLU A 48 4.87 22.84 30.55
C GLU A 48 3.35 22.86 30.33
N ARG A 49 2.60 23.71 31.03
CA ARG A 49 1.14 23.82 30.85
C ARG A 49 0.78 24.35 29.47
N ARG A 50 1.59 25.26 28.91
CA ARG A 50 1.44 25.78 27.56
C ARG A 50 1.65 24.69 26.51
N SER A 51 2.73 23.92 26.64
CA SER A 51 3.03 22.79 25.75
C SER A 51 1.93 21.75 25.82
N GLN A 52 1.47 21.38 27.02
CA GLN A 52 0.37 20.43 27.20
C GLN A 52 -0.92 20.92 26.51
N ALA A 53 -1.30 22.19 26.69
CA ALA A 53 -2.49 22.72 26.04
C ALA A 53 -2.41 22.63 24.51
N LEU A 54 -1.25 22.97 23.94
CA LEU A 54 -1.02 22.86 22.49
C LEU A 54 -1.04 21.40 22.00
N GLU A 55 -0.46 20.48 22.78
CA GLU A 55 -0.49 19.04 22.49
C GLU A 55 -1.92 18.46 22.53
N GLU A 56 -2.74 18.95 23.45
CA GLU A 56 -4.17 18.61 23.56
C GLU A 56 -5.02 19.28 22.46
N GLY A 57 -4.42 20.14 21.62
CA GLY A 57 -5.06 20.81 20.49
C GLY A 57 -5.73 22.14 20.85
N TYR A 58 -5.50 22.66 22.06
CA TYR A 58 -6.00 23.96 22.48
C TYR A 58 -5.16 25.11 21.89
N GLU A 59 -5.83 26.19 21.53
CA GLU A 59 -5.22 27.45 21.12
C GLU A 59 -5.06 28.37 22.33
N ILE A 60 -3.92 29.05 22.39
CA ILE A 60 -3.57 29.91 23.51
C ILE A 60 -3.84 31.36 23.14
N HIS A 61 -4.69 32.02 23.93
CA HIS A 61 -4.98 33.43 23.75
C HIS A 61 -3.74 34.29 24.05
N PRO A 62 -3.18 35.02 23.08
CA PRO A 62 -1.86 35.63 23.20
C PRO A 62 -1.78 36.79 24.20
N HIS A 63 -2.91 37.46 24.49
CA HIS A 63 -2.94 38.58 25.43
C HIS A 63 -3.03 38.13 26.90
N TYR A 64 -3.65 36.99 27.16
CA TYR A 64 -3.94 36.50 28.52
C TYR A 64 -3.17 35.22 28.87
N ASP A 65 -2.43 34.65 27.90
CA ASP A 65 -1.69 33.40 28.02
C ASP A 65 -2.55 32.26 28.58
N CYS A 66 -3.81 32.16 28.17
CA CYS A 66 -4.79 31.18 28.65
C CYS A 66 -5.28 30.30 27.49
N ILE A 67 -5.99 29.21 27.76
CA ILE A 67 -6.74 28.49 26.71
C ILE A 67 -7.88 29.40 26.24
N SER A 68 -7.99 29.64 24.93
CA SER A 68 -9.10 30.43 24.41
C SER A 68 -10.42 29.67 24.55
N LYS A 69 -11.49 30.40 24.90
CA LYS A 69 -12.81 29.78 25.09
C LYS A 69 -13.33 29.14 23.81
N GLU A 70 -13.04 29.74 22.66
CA GLU A 70 -13.41 29.22 21.35
C GLU A 70 -12.71 27.88 21.06
N SER A 71 -11.39 27.82 21.29
CA SER A 71 -10.65 26.58 21.10
C SER A 71 -11.08 25.50 22.08
N TYR A 72 -11.36 25.89 23.33
CA TYR A 72 -11.89 24.96 24.32
C TYR A 72 -13.18 24.27 23.84
N ILE A 73 -14.15 25.05 23.35
CA ILE A 73 -15.41 24.52 22.81
C ILE A 73 -15.14 23.62 21.60
N ALA A 74 -14.31 24.08 20.65
CA ALA A 74 -14.01 23.34 19.43
C ALA A 74 -13.38 21.96 19.71
N VAL A 75 -12.36 21.91 20.58
CA VAL A 75 -11.71 20.65 20.97
C VAL A 75 -12.69 19.72 21.69
N ARG A 76 -13.53 20.25 22.58
CA ARG A 76 -14.53 19.44 23.30
C ARG A 76 -15.58 18.86 22.37
N GLU A 77 -16.05 19.61 21.38
CA GLU A 77 -16.94 19.09 20.35
C GLU A 77 -16.27 18.01 19.51
N GLN A 78 -15.02 18.21 19.11
CA GLN A 78 -14.26 17.22 18.35
C GLN A 78 -14.06 15.93 19.14
N GLN A 79 -13.66 16.04 20.41
CA GLN A 79 -13.54 14.91 21.33
C GLN A 79 -14.86 14.17 21.48
N ALA A 80 -15.98 14.88 21.61
CA ALA A 80 -17.31 14.27 21.67
C ALA A 80 -17.67 13.52 20.37
N ARG A 81 -17.38 14.11 19.20
CA ARG A 81 -17.59 13.45 17.90
C ARG A 81 -16.73 12.20 17.75
N TRP A 82 -15.46 12.27 18.16
CA TRP A 82 -14.55 11.12 18.14
C TRP A 82 -15.03 10.02 19.09
N ALA A 83 -15.42 10.36 20.32
CA ALA A 83 -15.93 9.41 21.31
C ALA A 83 -17.22 8.73 20.81
N ALA A 84 -18.14 9.50 20.22
CA ALA A 84 -19.36 8.97 19.62
C ALA A 84 -19.09 8.01 18.46
N ALA A 85 -18.04 8.26 17.66
CA ALA A 85 -17.64 7.37 16.57
C ALA A 85 -16.88 6.11 17.05
N ASN A 86 -16.27 6.16 18.23
CA ASN A 86 -15.39 5.11 18.79
C ASN A 86 -15.98 4.42 20.03
N THR A 87 -17.30 4.28 20.10
CA THR A 87 -17.92 3.45 21.15
C THR A 87 -17.47 2.00 21.03
N PRO A 88 -17.43 1.23 22.13
CA PRO A 88 -17.11 -0.21 22.07
C PRO A 88 -17.99 -0.98 21.08
N GLU A 89 -19.27 -0.61 20.99
CA GLU A 89 -20.21 -1.19 20.02
C GLU A 89 -19.84 -0.84 18.58
N ALA A 90 -19.56 0.43 18.27
CA ALA A 90 -19.18 0.84 16.91
C ALA A 90 -17.84 0.22 16.49
N LEU A 91 -16.91 0.04 17.42
CA LEU A 91 -15.65 -0.66 17.18
C LEU A 91 -15.87 -2.15 16.95
N ALA A 92 -16.71 -2.80 17.76
CA ALA A 92 -17.08 -4.21 17.59
C ALA A 92 -17.76 -4.46 16.25
N LYS A 93 -18.71 -3.59 15.85
CA LYS A 93 -19.37 -3.67 14.55
C LYS A 93 -18.37 -3.57 13.39
N ARG A 94 -17.46 -2.59 13.42
CA ARG A 94 -16.41 -2.45 12.40
C ARG A 94 -15.44 -3.64 12.38
N ALA A 95 -15.15 -4.23 13.54
CA ALA A 95 -14.31 -5.42 13.64
C ALA A 95 -15.01 -6.65 13.02
N ALA A 96 -16.30 -6.85 13.31
CA ALA A 96 -17.10 -7.92 12.74
C ALA A 96 -17.24 -7.77 11.22
N GLU A 97 -17.48 -6.56 10.71
CA GLU A 97 -17.52 -6.28 9.27
C GLU A 97 -16.18 -6.60 8.59
N ARG A 98 -15.05 -6.19 9.18
CA ARG A 98 -13.72 -6.56 8.66
C ARG A 98 -13.47 -8.06 8.67
N GLU A 99 -14.02 -8.80 9.62
CA GLU A 99 -13.91 -10.25 9.67
C GLU A 99 -14.75 -10.92 8.58
N GLN A 100 -15.97 -10.43 8.35
CA GLN A 100 -16.82 -10.87 7.24
C GLN A 100 -16.14 -10.66 5.89
N LEU A 101 -15.58 -9.47 5.65
CA LEU A 101 -14.85 -9.17 4.42
C LEU A 101 -13.65 -10.09 4.21
N ARG A 102 -12.87 -10.39 5.27
CA ARG A 102 -11.76 -11.36 5.17
C ARG A 102 -12.25 -12.76 4.80
N PHE A 103 -13.37 -13.19 5.38
CA PHE A 103 -13.95 -14.49 5.06
C PHE A 103 -14.42 -14.55 3.59
N GLU A 104 -15.05 -13.49 3.10
CA GLU A 104 -15.47 -13.38 1.71
C GLU A 104 -14.28 -13.36 0.75
N GLU A 105 -13.21 -12.64 1.08
CA GLU A 105 -11.96 -12.60 0.32
C GLU A 105 -11.30 -13.98 0.27
N GLN A 106 -11.22 -14.69 1.41
CA GLN A 106 -10.69 -16.06 1.47
C GLN A 106 -11.53 -17.02 0.61
N ARG A 107 -12.86 -16.91 0.67
CA ARG A 107 -13.75 -17.70 -0.17
C ARG A 107 -13.49 -17.42 -1.65
N GLN A 108 -13.37 -16.14 -2.02
CA GLN A 108 -13.09 -15.77 -3.41
C GLN A 108 -11.73 -16.31 -3.86
N ALA A 109 -10.69 -16.16 -3.05
CA ALA A 109 -9.37 -16.72 -3.34
C ALA A 109 -9.40 -18.24 -3.51
N SER A 110 -10.24 -18.96 -2.74
CA SER A 110 -10.40 -20.40 -2.89
C SER A 110 -11.08 -20.78 -4.21
N LEU A 111 -12.09 -20.03 -4.64
CA LEU A 111 -12.76 -20.21 -5.93
C LEU A 111 -11.83 -19.91 -7.10
N ASP A 112 -11.02 -18.87 -6.97
CA ASP A 112 -10.03 -18.49 -8.00
C ASP A 112 -8.91 -19.53 -8.09
N ALA A 113 -8.46 -20.09 -6.97
CA ALA A 113 -7.51 -21.19 -6.93
C ALA A 113 -8.08 -22.47 -7.57
N GLU A 114 -9.35 -22.79 -7.30
CA GLU A 114 -10.04 -23.92 -7.92
C GLU A 114 -10.14 -23.75 -9.44
N ARG A 115 -10.49 -22.55 -9.91
CA ARG A 115 -10.52 -22.22 -11.35
C ARG A 115 -9.15 -22.39 -12.01
N LEU A 116 -8.09 -21.88 -11.38
CA LEU A 116 -6.73 -22.04 -11.90
C LEU A 116 -6.32 -23.52 -11.98
N GLN A 117 -6.75 -24.33 -11.01
CA GLN A 117 -6.51 -25.76 -11.02
C GLN A 117 -7.31 -26.48 -12.11
N SER A 118 -8.56 -26.08 -12.37
CA SER A 118 -9.37 -26.65 -13.45
C SER A 118 -8.84 -26.29 -14.85
N ASP A 119 -8.28 -25.09 -15.00
CA ASP A 119 -7.70 -24.62 -16.27
C ASP A 119 -6.31 -25.20 -16.54
N ARG A 120 -5.67 -25.86 -15.56
CA ARG A 120 -4.36 -26.48 -15.74
C ARG A 120 -4.47 -27.62 -16.76
N PRO A 121 -3.67 -27.65 -17.84
CA PRO A 121 -3.76 -28.67 -18.86
C PRO A 121 -3.58 -30.06 -18.24
N ALA A 122 -4.61 -30.90 -18.34
CA ALA A 122 -4.68 -32.24 -17.74
C ALA A 122 -3.66 -33.24 -18.31
N PHE A 123 -2.94 -32.85 -19.35
CA PHE A 123 -1.99 -33.69 -20.07
C PHE A 123 -0.67 -32.94 -20.23
N ALA A 124 0.27 -33.15 -19.30
CA ALA A 124 1.67 -32.93 -19.61
C ALA A 124 2.04 -33.92 -20.72
N PRO A 125 2.64 -33.47 -21.83
CA PRO A 125 2.83 -34.34 -22.97
C PRO A 125 3.85 -35.44 -22.69
N ARG A 126 3.59 -36.64 -23.21
CA ARG A 126 4.39 -37.86 -23.01
C ARG A 126 5.47 -38.02 -24.08
N PHE A 127 6.24 -36.98 -24.37
CA PHE A 127 7.47 -37.13 -25.17
C PHE A 127 8.68 -37.01 -24.26
N VAL A 128 9.73 -37.80 -24.56
CA VAL A 128 11.01 -37.72 -23.86
C VAL A 128 11.91 -36.81 -24.67
N LEU A 129 12.20 -35.63 -24.13
CA LEU A 129 13.20 -34.74 -24.72
C LEU A 129 14.58 -35.34 -24.50
N ARG A 130 15.35 -35.46 -25.57
CA ARG A 130 16.72 -35.95 -25.54
C ARG A 130 17.63 -34.90 -26.18
N PRO A 131 18.81 -34.61 -25.60
CA PRO A 131 19.78 -33.78 -26.28
C PRO A 131 20.20 -34.46 -27.59
N VAL A 132 20.08 -33.75 -28.70
CA VAL A 132 20.49 -34.15 -30.05
C VAL A 132 21.50 -33.12 -30.54
N ASP A 133 22.72 -33.56 -30.78
CA ASP A 133 23.83 -32.66 -31.12
C ASP A 133 24.06 -32.59 -32.63
N VAL A 134 24.14 -31.38 -33.19
CA VAL A 134 24.28 -31.16 -34.64
C VAL A 134 25.55 -31.74 -35.24
N ASN A 135 26.61 -31.92 -34.45
CA ASN A 135 27.89 -32.42 -34.93
C ASN A 135 27.98 -33.96 -34.89
N SER A 136 27.10 -34.63 -34.16
CA SER A 136 27.19 -36.09 -33.93
C SER A 136 25.94 -36.88 -34.29
N ALA A 137 24.74 -36.29 -34.22
CA ALA A 137 23.49 -36.98 -34.44
C ALA A 137 23.28 -37.43 -35.89
N SER A 138 22.56 -38.53 -36.10
CA SER A 138 22.14 -38.95 -37.45
C SER A 138 21.05 -38.03 -38.03
N VAL A 139 20.79 -38.11 -39.34
CA VAL A 139 19.69 -37.35 -39.99
C VAL A 139 18.35 -37.66 -39.31
N ALA A 140 18.06 -38.93 -39.04
CA ALA A 140 16.83 -39.34 -38.37
C ALA A 140 16.70 -38.80 -36.94
N GLU A 141 17.82 -38.71 -36.20
CA GLU A 141 17.81 -38.12 -34.86
C GLU A 141 17.62 -36.62 -34.91
N LEU A 142 18.23 -35.93 -35.87
CA LEU A 142 18.02 -34.49 -36.08
C LEU A 142 16.57 -34.20 -36.46
N ALA A 143 16.01 -34.95 -37.41
CA ALA A 143 14.61 -34.82 -37.84
C ALA A 143 13.59 -35.17 -36.74
N SER A 144 14.01 -35.89 -35.70
CA SER A 144 13.15 -36.19 -34.55
C SER A 144 12.98 -35.02 -33.58
N VAL A 145 13.81 -33.98 -33.69
CA VAL A 145 13.67 -32.77 -32.86
C VAL A 145 12.54 -31.91 -33.43
N PRO A 146 11.49 -31.58 -32.65
CA PRO A 146 10.42 -30.69 -33.09
C PRO A 146 10.98 -29.40 -33.71
N THR A 147 10.42 -28.99 -34.86
CA THR A 147 10.86 -27.86 -35.70
C THR A 147 12.13 -28.08 -36.54
N VAL A 148 12.88 -29.16 -36.31
CA VAL A 148 13.96 -29.60 -37.20
C VAL A 148 13.35 -30.63 -38.15
N GLY A 149 12.92 -30.18 -39.33
CA GLY A 149 12.40 -31.08 -40.37
C GLY A 149 13.52 -31.85 -41.11
N ASP A 150 13.13 -32.78 -41.98
CA ASP A 150 14.06 -33.57 -42.79
C ASP A 150 15.02 -32.68 -43.62
N GLY A 151 14.52 -31.57 -44.17
CA GLY A 151 15.31 -30.61 -44.95
C GLY A 151 16.44 -29.96 -44.13
N ALA A 152 16.11 -29.40 -42.97
CA ALA A 152 17.11 -28.90 -42.02
C ALA A 152 18.10 -29.99 -41.59
N ALA A 153 17.63 -31.19 -41.28
CA ALA A 153 18.46 -32.30 -40.84
C ALA A 153 19.50 -32.71 -41.90
N GLU A 154 19.08 -32.87 -43.16
CA GLU A 154 19.98 -33.15 -44.28
C GLU A 154 20.99 -32.03 -44.51
N GLN A 155 20.53 -30.76 -44.43
CA GLN A 155 21.41 -29.60 -44.59
C GLN A 155 22.47 -29.53 -43.47
N ILE A 156 22.09 -29.80 -42.22
CA ILE A 156 23.03 -29.88 -41.08
C ILE A 156 24.11 -30.92 -41.34
N VAL A 157 23.73 -32.13 -41.77
CA VAL A 157 24.69 -33.20 -42.06
C VAL A 157 25.60 -32.86 -43.24
N SER A 158 25.08 -32.22 -44.29
CA SER A 158 25.88 -31.76 -45.43
C SER A 158 26.90 -30.69 -45.00
N GLN A 159 26.47 -29.69 -44.23
CA GLN A 159 27.34 -28.60 -43.79
C GLN A 159 28.44 -29.05 -42.82
N ARG A 160 28.13 -29.97 -41.89
CA ARG A 160 29.14 -30.47 -40.93
C ARG A 160 30.21 -31.34 -41.56
N GLN A 161 29.94 -31.95 -42.73
CA GLN A 161 30.95 -32.69 -43.50
C GLN A 161 32.03 -31.77 -44.09
N VAL A 162 31.69 -30.50 -44.35
CA VAL A 162 32.67 -29.47 -44.76
C VAL A 162 33.50 -29.04 -43.57
N ARG A 163 32.84 -28.63 -42.49
CA ARG A 163 33.44 -28.40 -41.17
C ARG A 163 32.39 -28.52 -40.06
N PRO A 164 32.73 -29.04 -38.87
CA PRO A 164 31.85 -29.02 -37.71
C PRO A 164 31.29 -27.62 -37.40
N PHE A 165 30.15 -27.57 -36.73
CA PHE A 165 29.59 -26.33 -36.18
C PHE A 165 30.35 -25.89 -34.95
N ASP A 166 30.82 -24.64 -34.96
CA ASP A 166 31.56 -24.06 -33.84
C ASP A 166 30.58 -23.64 -32.73
N ASP A 167 29.52 -22.94 -33.11
CA ASP A 167 28.48 -22.44 -32.21
C ASP A 167 27.12 -22.27 -32.92
N TRP A 168 26.16 -21.70 -32.19
CA TRP A 168 24.82 -21.44 -32.69
C TRP A 168 24.76 -20.38 -33.79
N ALA A 169 25.60 -19.35 -33.76
CA ALA A 169 25.61 -18.32 -34.79
C ALA A 169 26.08 -18.91 -36.13
N ASP A 170 27.05 -19.81 -36.06
CA ASP A 170 27.54 -20.57 -37.20
C ASP A 170 26.50 -21.55 -37.76
N LEU A 171 25.72 -22.23 -36.91
CA LEU A 171 24.60 -23.05 -37.34
C LEU A 171 23.55 -22.23 -38.10
N VAL A 172 23.09 -21.12 -37.50
CA VAL A 172 22.09 -20.20 -38.06
C VAL A 172 22.58 -19.58 -39.38
N GLY A 173 23.88 -19.30 -39.49
CA GLY A 173 24.49 -18.73 -40.70
C GLY A 173 24.61 -19.71 -41.86
N ARG A 174 24.63 -21.02 -41.60
CA ARG A 174 24.84 -22.07 -42.62
C ARG A 174 23.60 -22.88 -42.97
N VAL A 175 22.61 -22.93 -42.08
CA VAL A 175 21.39 -23.73 -42.25
C VAL A 175 20.20 -22.79 -42.39
N VAL A 176 19.64 -22.73 -43.60
CA VAL A 176 18.63 -21.71 -43.98
C VAL A 176 17.36 -21.86 -43.16
N GLU A 177 16.90 -23.09 -42.91
CA GLU A 177 15.70 -23.34 -42.10
C GLU A 177 15.89 -22.97 -40.63
N MET A 178 17.14 -22.86 -40.15
CA MET A 178 17.48 -22.41 -38.80
C MET A 178 17.76 -20.91 -38.72
N SER A 179 17.61 -20.16 -39.83
CA SER A 179 17.87 -18.71 -39.85
C SER A 179 16.86 -17.87 -39.03
N ALA A 180 15.65 -18.40 -38.81
CA ALA A 180 14.63 -17.74 -38.02
C ALA A 180 14.88 -17.94 -36.52
N ALA A 181 14.99 -16.83 -35.77
CA ALA A 181 15.20 -16.83 -34.33
C ALA A 181 14.22 -17.72 -33.56
N GLN A 182 12.93 -17.69 -33.90
CA GLN A 182 11.93 -18.51 -33.22
C GLN A 182 12.14 -20.01 -33.47
N THR A 183 12.56 -20.40 -34.67
CA THR A 183 12.80 -21.80 -35.03
C THR A 183 13.98 -22.34 -34.25
N VAL A 184 15.12 -21.64 -34.28
CA VAL A 184 16.33 -22.10 -33.60
C VAL A 184 16.19 -22.08 -32.07
N PHE A 185 15.44 -21.12 -31.53
CA PHE A 185 15.05 -21.09 -30.12
C PHE A 185 14.21 -22.32 -29.76
N SER A 186 13.17 -22.60 -30.55
CA SER A 186 12.29 -23.75 -30.33
C SER A 186 13.06 -25.07 -30.45
N ALA A 187 13.92 -25.21 -31.47
CA ALA A 187 14.75 -26.38 -31.65
C ALA A 187 15.68 -26.63 -30.44
N SER A 188 16.31 -25.58 -29.91
CA SER A 188 17.15 -25.68 -28.69
C SER A 188 16.35 -26.10 -27.47
N THR A 189 15.19 -25.46 -27.23
CA THR A 189 14.30 -25.81 -26.12
C THR A 189 13.76 -27.24 -26.25
N CYS A 190 13.60 -27.74 -27.49
CA CYS A 190 13.19 -29.10 -27.79
C CYS A 190 14.34 -30.12 -27.87
N GLY A 191 15.58 -29.74 -27.52
CA GLY A 191 16.70 -30.66 -27.33
C GLY A 191 17.80 -30.59 -28.38
N LEU A 192 17.72 -29.74 -29.41
CA LEU A 192 18.85 -29.51 -30.31
C LEU A 192 20.01 -28.83 -29.56
N THR A 193 21.24 -29.27 -29.80
CA THR A 193 22.44 -28.71 -29.18
C THR A 193 23.56 -28.53 -30.19
N VAL A 194 24.47 -27.59 -29.92
CA VAL A 194 25.72 -27.43 -30.66
C VAL A 194 26.88 -27.66 -29.70
N ASN A 195 27.65 -28.72 -29.94
CA ASN A 195 28.71 -29.21 -29.05
C ASN A 195 28.18 -29.48 -27.63
N GLY A 196 26.98 -30.07 -27.54
CA GLY A 196 26.28 -30.36 -26.29
C GLY A 196 25.73 -29.13 -25.54
N LEU A 197 25.84 -27.93 -26.10
CA LEU A 197 25.35 -26.69 -25.50
C LEU A 197 24.01 -26.28 -26.11
N SER A 198 23.02 -26.01 -25.25
CA SER A 198 21.80 -25.30 -25.64
C SER A 198 22.10 -23.84 -26.01
N MET A 199 21.21 -23.23 -26.79
CA MET A 199 21.29 -21.82 -27.12
C MET A 199 21.12 -20.95 -25.85
N PRO A 200 21.89 -19.86 -25.69
CA PRO A 200 21.71 -18.92 -24.58
C PRO A 200 20.26 -18.41 -24.51
N GLY A 201 19.64 -18.54 -23.33
CA GLY A 201 18.24 -18.16 -23.12
C GLY A 201 17.20 -19.19 -23.57
N ALA A 202 17.63 -20.32 -24.16
CA ALA A 202 16.75 -21.40 -24.61
C ALA A 202 17.20 -22.78 -24.08
N PRO A 203 17.35 -22.95 -22.75
CA PRO A 203 17.71 -24.26 -22.19
C PRO A 203 16.56 -25.26 -22.39
N MET A 204 16.90 -26.54 -22.51
CA MET A 204 15.91 -27.62 -22.49
C MET A 204 15.32 -27.74 -21.07
N ALA A 205 14.23 -27.01 -20.80
CA ALA A 205 13.53 -27.00 -19.52
C ALA A 205 12.16 -27.70 -19.62
N PRO A 206 11.79 -28.62 -18.71
CA PRO A 206 10.57 -29.42 -18.83
C PRO A 206 9.25 -28.64 -19.02
N PRO A 207 8.93 -27.57 -18.25
CA PRO A 207 7.65 -26.89 -18.41
C PRO A 207 7.56 -26.04 -19.68
N GLU A 208 8.68 -25.48 -20.15
CA GLU A 208 8.73 -24.63 -21.35
C GLU A 208 8.74 -25.48 -22.63
N ALA A 209 9.52 -26.57 -22.62
CA ALA A 209 9.54 -27.50 -23.73
C ALA A 209 8.22 -28.29 -23.86
N ALA A 210 7.51 -28.54 -22.75
CA ALA A 210 6.19 -29.16 -22.79
C ALA A 210 5.16 -28.38 -23.62
N SER A 211 5.21 -27.05 -23.66
CA SER A 211 4.26 -26.25 -24.46
C SER A 211 4.73 -26.06 -25.91
N LEU A 212 6.03 -25.94 -26.13
CA LEU A 212 6.62 -25.64 -27.44
C LEU A 212 6.77 -26.89 -28.33
N CYS A 213 7.06 -28.04 -27.72
CA CYS A 213 7.50 -29.25 -28.41
C CYS A 213 6.40 -30.32 -28.56
N ALA A 214 5.18 -30.04 -28.09
CA ALA A 214 4.06 -30.99 -28.03
C ALA A 214 3.30 -31.25 -29.33
N ARG A 215 3.95 -31.09 -30.48
CA ARG A 215 3.34 -31.39 -31.78
C ARG A 215 3.58 -32.83 -32.18
#